data_AF-A0A0Q3MDD0-F1
#
_entry.id   AF-A0A0Q3MDD0-F1
#
_cell.length_a   1.000
_cell.length_b   1.000
_cell.length_c   1.000
_cell.angle_alpha   90.00
_cell.angle_beta   90.00
_cell.angle_gamma   90.00
#
_symmetry.space_group_name_H-M   'P 1'
#
loop_
_entity.id
_entity.type
_entity.pdbx_description
1 polymer ?
#
loop_
_entity_poly.entity_id
_entity_poly.type
_entity_poly.pdbx_seq_one_letter_code
_entity_poly.pdbx_strand_id
1 'polypeptide(L)'
;MTQLSNSKCQEKMDCQDNASCKTDVIRVIGLVSIVSKGCDSSCESHYQDFKIGNRNISCCSSDLCNVNAAGSVRSSYGMAAGMAASVLSVFLNSRGLP
;
A
#
# COMPACT_ATOMS: atom_id res chain seq x y z
N MET A 1 8.49 15.59 4.71
CA MET A 1 7.32 16.29 5.30
C MET A 1 6.89 15.59 6.58
N THR A 2 6.60 16.32 7.68
CA THR A 2 6.16 15.75 8.98
C THR A 2 4.80 16.30 9.39
N GLN A 3 3.88 15.43 9.79
CA GLN A 3 2.49 15.79 10.10
C GLN A 3 1.91 14.95 11.25
N LEU A 4 0.84 15.43 11.87
CA LEU A 4 0.11 14.73 12.95
C LEU A 4 -0.88 13.66 12.44
N SER A 5 -1.06 13.57 11.12
CA SER A 5 -1.90 12.56 10.50
C SER A 5 -1.40 12.26 9.10
N ASN A 6 -1.56 11.00 8.69
CA ASN A 6 -1.17 10.54 7.38
C ASN A 6 -1.99 11.21 6.26
N SER A 7 -3.26 11.54 6.51
CA SER A 7 -4.10 12.27 5.54
C SER A 7 -3.62 13.69 5.28
N LYS A 8 -2.83 14.27 6.20
CA LYS A 8 -2.20 15.58 6.03
C LYS A 8 -0.80 15.48 5.43
N CYS A 9 -0.24 14.27 5.31
CA CYS A 9 1.08 13.98 4.76
C CYS A 9 0.97 13.51 3.30
N GLN A 10 0.60 14.44 2.42
CA GLN A 10 0.28 14.21 0.99
C GLN A 10 1.22 14.94 0.03
N GLU A 11 2.19 15.69 0.55
CA GLU A 11 3.17 16.39 -0.26
C GLU A 11 4.03 15.37 -1.01
N LYS A 12 4.08 15.54 -2.34
CA LYS A 12 4.87 14.70 -3.23
C LYS A 12 6.23 15.35 -3.45
N MET A 13 7.26 14.52 -3.53
CA MET A 13 8.60 14.93 -3.92
C MET A 13 9.24 13.82 -4.73
N ASP A 14 10.23 14.19 -5.52
CA ASP A 14 11.00 13.28 -6.35
C ASP A 14 12.17 12.70 -5.54
N CYS A 15 12.36 11.38 -5.58
CA CYS A 15 13.48 10.72 -4.93
C CYS A 15 14.61 10.50 -5.94
N GLN A 16 15.86 10.67 -5.50
CA GLN A 16 17.02 10.28 -6.31
C GLN A 16 17.00 8.77 -6.60
N ASP A 17 17.60 8.33 -7.71
CA ASP A 17 17.57 6.92 -8.18
C ASP A 17 18.03 5.88 -7.14
N ASN A 18 18.92 6.27 -6.23
CA ASN A 18 19.45 5.42 -5.16
C ASN A 18 18.70 5.58 -3.82
N ALA A 19 17.65 6.40 -3.78
CA ALA A 19 16.87 6.66 -2.58
C ALA A 19 15.53 5.92 -2.63
N SER A 20 15.16 5.31 -1.50
CA SER A 20 13.86 4.66 -1.35
C SER A 20 12.88 5.56 -0.59
N CYS A 21 11.59 5.42 -0.88
CA CYS A 21 10.54 6.07 -0.12
C CYS A 21 10.55 5.56 1.33
N LYS A 22 10.58 6.49 2.28
CA LYS A 22 10.56 6.24 3.72
C LYS A 22 9.28 6.76 4.33
N THR A 23 8.74 5.98 5.27
CA THR A 23 7.67 6.41 6.18
C THR A 23 8.12 6.14 7.61
N ASP A 24 8.09 7.15 8.47
CA ASP A 24 8.40 7.05 9.89
C ASP A 24 7.17 7.47 10.70
N VAL A 25 6.61 6.53 11.46
CA VAL A 25 5.42 6.73 12.27
C VAL A 25 5.80 6.57 13.73
N ILE A 26 5.73 7.67 14.49
CA ILE A 26 5.95 7.69 15.93
C ILE A 26 4.60 7.89 16.60
N ARG A 27 4.18 6.95 17.44
CA ARG A 27 2.94 7.03 18.21
C ARG A 27 3.31 7.17 19.68
N VAL A 28 2.78 8.20 20.33
CA VAL A 28 2.94 8.38 21.77
C VAL A 28 1.62 8.07 22.45
N ILE A 29 1.63 7.17 23.44
CA ILE A 29 0.42 6.71 24.13
C ILE A 29 -0.27 7.92 24.79
N GLY A 30 -1.56 8.12 24.51
CA GLY A 30 -2.37 9.18 25.12
C GLY A 30 -2.14 10.59 24.55
N LEU A 31 -1.34 10.76 23.48
CA LEU A 31 -1.09 12.05 22.85
C LEU A 31 -1.47 12.06 21.37
N VAL A 32 -0.47 12.03 20.49
CA VAL A 32 -0.63 12.16 19.03
C VAL A 32 0.30 11.20 18.31
N SER A 33 -0.06 10.88 17.07
CA SER A 33 0.82 10.15 16.16
C SER A 33 1.50 11.15 15.23
N ILE A 34 2.81 11.05 15.09
CA ILE A 34 3.62 11.85 14.17
C ILE A 34 3.99 10.95 13.00
N VAL A 35 3.72 11.42 11.79
CA VAL A 35 4.02 10.74 10.54
C VAL A 35 4.97 11.60 9.74
N SER A 36 6.11 11.05 9.36
CA SER A 36 7.08 11.66 8.46
C SER A 36 7.23 10.83 7.20
N LYS A 37 7.15 11.45 6.03
CA LYS A 37 7.43 10.81 4.74
C LYS A 37 8.60 11.49 4.04
N GLY A 38 9.46 10.67 3.45
CA GLY A 38 10.80 11.03 3.03
C GLY A 38 11.33 10.17 1.88
N CYS A 39 12.52 10.51 1.39
CA CYS A 39 13.39 9.65 0.60
C CYS A 39 14.63 9.39 1.45
N ASP A 40 15.14 8.16 1.45
CA ASP A 40 16.32 7.76 2.21
C ASP A 40 17.07 6.67 1.44
N SER A 41 18.34 6.90 1.13
CA SER A 41 19.21 5.93 0.42
C SER A 41 19.63 4.75 1.28
N SER A 42 19.50 4.90 2.60
CA SER A 42 19.83 3.90 3.62
C SER A 42 18.58 3.46 4.39
N CYS A 43 17.41 3.51 3.74
CA CYS A 43 16.15 3.21 4.39
C CYS A 43 16.12 1.74 4.86
N GLU A 44 16.04 1.53 6.18
CA GLU A 44 15.82 0.22 6.78
C GLU A 44 14.47 0.19 7.51
N SER A 45 13.67 -0.84 7.23
CA SER A 45 12.39 -1.03 7.91
C SER A 45 12.64 -1.50 9.34
N HIS A 46 12.08 -0.80 10.31
CA HIS A 46 12.35 -1.06 11.71
C HIS A 46 11.13 -0.73 12.58
N TYR A 47 10.78 -1.64 13.48
CA TYR A 47 9.73 -1.44 14.46
C TYR A 47 10.33 -1.44 15.86
N GLN A 48 9.96 -0.44 16.66
CA GLN A 48 10.39 -0.34 18.04
C GLN A 48 9.21 -0.01 18.94
N ASP A 49 9.04 -0.79 19.99
CA ASP A 49 8.03 -0.58 21.01
C ASP A 49 8.70 -0.04 22.28
N PHE A 50 8.15 1.04 22.82
CA PHE A 50 8.57 1.66 24.07
C PHE A 50 7.39 1.62 25.03
N LYS A 51 7.68 1.64 26.34
CA LYS A 51 6.62 1.74 27.37
C LYS A 51 5.69 2.95 27.19
N ILE A 52 6.15 3.97 26.48
CA ILE A 52 5.50 5.29 26.34
C ILE A 52 4.97 5.49 24.91
N GLY A 53 5.16 4.53 23.99
CA GLY A 53 4.83 4.71 22.58
C GLY A 53 5.52 3.71 21.67
N ASN A 54 5.31 3.81 20.36
CA ASN A 54 5.99 2.95 19.40
C ASN A 54 6.43 3.74 18.17
N ARG A 55 7.50 3.28 17.53
CA ARG A 55 8.03 3.81 16.28
C ARG A 55 8.00 2.74 15.21
N ASN A 56 7.52 3.07 14.03
CA ASN A 56 7.46 2.18 12.89
C ASN A 56 8.03 2.88 11.65
N ILE A 57 9.14 2.36 11.15
CA ILE A 57 9.80 2.79 9.92
C ILE A 57 9.50 1.77 8.83
N SER A 58 8.99 2.24 7.69
CA SER A 58 8.69 1.42 6.52
C SER A 58 9.35 2.00 5.28
N CYS A 59 9.95 1.14 4.46
CA CYS A 59 10.68 1.50 3.26
C CYS A 59 10.11 0.80 2.03
N CYS A 60 10.04 1.50 0.90
CA CYS A 60 9.61 0.94 -0.38
C CYS A 60 10.25 1.72 -1.54
N SER A 61 10.39 1.10 -2.71
CA SER A 61 11.20 1.66 -3.82
C SER A 61 10.42 1.98 -5.09
N SER A 62 9.09 1.79 -5.09
CA SER A 62 8.25 2.16 -6.23
C SER A 62 7.71 3.58 -6.07
N ASP A 63 7.43 4.27 -7.17
CA ASP A 63 6.84 5.60 -7.13
C ASP A 63 5.56 5.63 -6.31
N LEU A 64 5.45 6.61 -5.43
CA LEU A 64 4.29 6.82 -4.57
C LEU A 64 3.93 5.62 -3.67
N CYS A 65 4.82 4.66 -3.45
CA CYS A 65 4.51 3.47 -2.65
C CYS A 65 4.20 3.76 -1.17
N ASN A 66 4.64 4.92 -0.66
CA ASN A 66 4.36 5.39 0.70
C ASN A 66 3.17 6.37 0.78
N VAL A 67 2.40 6.57 -0.30
CA VAL A 67 1.12 7.28 -0.22
C VAL A 67 0.09 6.42 0.49
N ASN A 68 -0.78 7.03 1.28
CA ASN A 68 -1.65 6.25 2.15
C ASN A 68 -2.68 5.46 1.33
N ALA A 69 -2.72 4.14 1.53
CA ALA A 69 -3.69 3.21 0.96
C ALA A 69 -5.10 3.35 1.56
N ALA A 70 -5.59 4.58 1.82
CA ALA A 70 -7.00 4.77 2.19
C ALA A 70 -7.95 4.39 1.03
N GLY A 71 -7.42 4.12 -0.18
CA GLY A 71 -8.16 3.55 -1.31
C GLY A 71 -7.41 2.47 -2.11
N SER A 72 -6.21 2.05 -1.68
CA SER A 72 -5.52 0.92 -2.34
C SER A 72 -6.07 -0.38 -1.76
N VAL A 73 -7.30 -0.72 -2.16
CA VAL A 73 -7.64 -2.12 -2.33
C VAL A 73 -6.53 -2.74 -3.16
N ARG A 74 -5.85 -3.74 -2.59
CA ARG A 74 -4.87 -4.56 -3.28
C ARG A 74 -5.63 -5.30 -4.37
N SER A 75 -5.85 -4.65 -5.51
CA SER A 75 -6.39 -5.29 -6.70
C SER A 75 -5.30 -6.23 -7.17
N SER A 76 -5.38 -7.46 -6.70
CA SER A 76 -4.59 -8.59 -7.19
C SER A 76 -4.97 -8.78 -8.65
N TYR A 77 -4.36 -8.01 -9.57
CA TYR A 77 -4.41 -8.24 -11.01
C TYR A 77 -3.53 -9.45 -11.40
N GLY A 78 -3.56 -10.50 -10.59
CA GLY A 78 -2.87 -11.74 -10.82
C GLY A 78 -3.86 -12.89 -10.62
N MET A 79 -4.12 -13.62 -11.71
CA MET A 79 -4.90 -14.87 -11.83
C MET A 79 -6.43 -14.64 -11.83
N ALA A 80 -7.24 -15.05 -12.80
CA ALA A 80 -7.06 -15.99 -13.90
C ALA A 80 -8.01 -15.64 -15.06
N ALA A 81 -7.49 -15.67 -16.28
CA ALA A 81 -8.30 -15.82 -17.48
C ALA A 81 -8.95 -17.21 -17.48
N GLY A 82 -10.22 -17.26 -17.87
CA GLY A 82 -10.87 -18.50 -18.30
C GLY A 82 -11.92 -19.02 -17.35
N MET A 83 -13.17 -18.59 -17.55
CA MET A 83 -14.38 -19.43 -17.44
C MET A 83 -15.46 -18.81 -18.34
N ALA A 84 -15.28 -18.89 -19.67
CA ALA A 84 -16.31 -18.44 -20.63
C ALA A 84 -16.82 -19.56 -21.57
N ALA A 85 -16.40 -20.81 -21.36
CA ALA A 85 -16.74 -21.91 -22.28
C ALA A 85 -17.97 -22.75 -21.86
N SER A 86 -18.48 -22.61 -20.64
CA SER A 86 -19.50 -23.56 -20.13
C SER A 86 -20.94 -23.22 -20.47
N VAL A 87 -21.25 -21.96 -20.81
CA VAL A 87 -22.65 -21.52 -21.04
C VAL A 87 -23.14 -21.80 -22.46
N LEU A 88 -22.25 -21.88 -23.46
CA LEU A 88 -22.63 -22.15 -24.86
C LEU A 88 -23.12 -23.60 -25.06
N SER A 89 -22.62 -24.55 -24.26
CA SER A 89 -23.03 -25.96 -24.39
C SER A 89 -24.46 -26.23 -23.92
N VAL A 90 -25.00 -25.45 -22.97
CA VAL A 90 -26.37 -25.65 -22.46
C VAL A 90 -27.42 -25.13 -23.44
N PHE A 91 -27.12 -24.05 -24.17
CA PHE A 91 -28.04 -23.49 -25.17
C PHE A 91 -28.02 -24.25 -26.50
N LEU A 92 -26.88 -24.80 -26.92
CA LEU A 92 -26.85 -25.66 -28.12
C LEU A 92 -27.48 -27.03 -27.85
N ASN A 93 -27.35 -27.59 -26.65
CA ASN A 93 -27.93 -28.89 -26.32
C ASN A 93 -29.44 -28.84 -25.98
N SER A 94 -30.02 -27.64 -25.82
CA SER A 94 -31.47 -27.46 -25.63
C SER A 94 -32.23 -27.16 -26.93
N ARG A 95 -31.52 -27.04 -28.07
CA ARG A 95 -32.13 -26.83 -29.40
C ARG A 95 -31.99 -28.02 -30.36
N GLY A 96 -31.58 -29.18 -29.86
CA GLY A 96 -31.46 -30.40 -30.66
C GLY A 96 -31.92 -31.64 -29.90
N LEU A 97 -33.22 -31.90 -29.87
CA LEU A 97 -33.82 -33.19 -30.24
C LEU A 97 -35.37 -33.03 -30.34
N PRO A 98 -36.04 -33.89 -31.14
CA PRO A 98 -37.25 -33.67 -31.94
C PRO A 98 -38.56 -33.61 -31.16
#